data_AF-A0A7W9YK86-F1
#
_entry.id   AF-A0A7W9YK86-F1
#
_cell.length_a   1.000
_cell.length_b   1.000
_cell.length_c   1.000
_cell.angle_alpha   90.00
_cell.angle_beta   90.00
_cell.angle_gamma   90.00
#
_symmetry.space_group_name_H-M   'P 1'
#
loop_
_entity.id
_entity.type
_entity.pdbx_description
1 polymer ?
#
loop_
_entity_poly.entity_id
_entity_poly.type
_entity_poly.pdbx_seq_one_letter_code
_entity_poly.pdbx_strand_id
1 'polypeptide(L)'
;MEADLARYYRIELADLWRGRMTLRRLAVLVRHLPPESATFRALGGDGWTLGHYLQADLVHAMTGQAHPADPRIKRAEDEKRARLAEAQRRAEKRRHALGASAPEEQAGPR
;
A
#
# COMPACT_ATOMS: atom_id res chain seq x y z
N MET A 1 14.98 -10.86 -5.56
CA MET A 1 14.76 -12.06 -4.71
C MET A 1 16.04 -12.86 -4.49
N GLU A 2 16.65 -13.44 -5.52
CA GLU A 2 17.87 -14.27 -5.37
C GLU A 2 19.00 -13.53 -4.62
N ALA A 3 19.29 -12.29 -5.01
CA ALA A 3 20.27 -11.45 -4.33
C ALA A 3 19.96 -11.22 -2.83
N ASP A 4 18.68 -11.09 -2.45
CA ASP A 4 18.30 -10.91 -1.04
C ASP A 4 18.44 -12.22 -0.25
N LEU A 5 18.12 -13.38 -0.86
CA LEU A 5 18.34 -14.68 -0.23
C LEU A 5 19.83 -14.93 0.04
N ALA A 6 20.69 -14.61 -0.91
CA ALA A 6 22.14 -14.71 -0.78
C ALA A 6 22.67 -13.71 0.27
N ARG A 7 22.14 -12.48 0.31
CA ARG A 7 22.57 -11.43 1.25
C ARG A 7 22.20 -11.76 2.70
N TYR A 8 20.95 -12.11 2.97
CA TYR A 8 20.41 -12.20 4.33
C TYR A 8 20.50 -13.61 4.92
N TYR A 9 20.38 -14.65 4.09
CA TYR A 9 20.36 -16.04 4.55
C TYR A 9 21.54 -16.87 4.08
N ARG A 10 22.41 -16.34 3.20
CA ARG A 10 23.55 -17.06 2.61
C ARG A 10 23.12 -18.32 1.87
N ILE A 11 21.96 -18.27 1.21
CA ILE A 11 21.37 -19.37 0.45
C ILE A 11 21.24 -18.96 -1.00
N GLU A 12 21.56 -19.89 -1.90
CA GLU A 12 21.38 -19.74 -3.34
C GLU A 12 19.99 -20.24 -3.75
N LEU A 13 19.30 -19.51 -4.64
CA LEU A 13 17.99 -19.95 -5.12
C LEU A 13 18.09 -21.28 -5.89
N ALA A 14 19.24 -21.55 -6.52
CA ALA A 14 19.56 -22.80 -7.17
C ALA A 14 19.47 -24.04 -6.25
N ASP A 15 19.55 -23.87 -4.92
CA ASP A 15 19.40 -24.98 -3.97
C ASP A 15 18.01 -25.62 -4.00
N LEU A 16 17.00 -24.89 -4.49
CA LEU A 16 15.66 -25.44 -4.74
C LEU A 16 15.72 -26.54 -5.82
N TRP A 17 16.39 -26.26 -6.94
CA TRP A 17 16.52 -27.18 -8.07
C TRP A 17 17.47 -28.34 -7.77
N ARG A 18 18.44 -28.13 -6.89
CA ARG A 18 19.38 -29.16 -6.43
C ARG A 18 18.80 -30.07 -5.33
N GLY A 19 17.55 -29.86 -4.92
CA GLY A 19 16.89 -30.65 -3.87
C GLY A 19 17.40 -30.38 -2.45
N ARG A 20 18.19 -29.33 -2.23
CA ARG A 20 18.71 -28.94 -0.90
C ARG A 20 17.80 -27.97 -0.15
N MET A 21 16.81 -27.39 -0.84
CA MET A 21 15.82 -26.49 -0.28
C MET A 21 14.42 -26.91 -0.72
N THR A 22 13.46 -26.86 0.21
CA THR A 22 12.05 -27.12 -0.10
C THR A 22 11.32 -25.82 -0.42
N LEU A 23 10.24 -25.91 -1.22
CA LEU A 23 9.35 -24.77 -1.49
C LEU A 23 8.78 -24.17 -0.20
N ARG A 24 8.45 -25.02 0.77
CA ARG A 24 7.98 -24.58 2.09
C ARG A 24 9.03 -23.72 2.79
N ARG A 25 10.30 -24.13 2.79
CA ARG A 25 11.39 -23.35 3.37
C ARG A 25 11.57 -22.02 2.64
N LEU A 26 11.56 -22.02 1.32
CA LEU A 26 11.64 -20.79 0.53
C LEU A 26 10.53 -19.80 0.88
N ALA A 27 9.27 -20.27 0.98
CA ALA A 27 8.14 -19.44 1.35
C ALA A 27 8.30 -18.79 2.73
N VAL A 28 8.84 -19.53 3.70
CA VAL A 28 9.16 -19.00 5.04
C VAL A 28 10.23 -17.91 4.95
N LEU A 29 11.33 -18.17 4.23
CA LEU A 29 12.42 -17.18 4.10
C LEU A 29 11.93 -15.89 3.44
N VAL A 30 11.14 -15.98 2.37
CA VAL A 30 10.58 -14.81 1.69
C VAL A 30 9.63 -14.04 2.61
N ARG A 31 8.80 -14.73 3.40
CA ARG A 31 7.87 -14.08 4.34
C ARG A 31 8.58 -13.34 5.48
N HIS A 32 9.76 -13.82 5.87
CA HIS A 32 10.54 -13.23 6.96
C HIS A 32 11.72 -12.38 6.48
N LEU A 33 11.72 -11.96 5.21
CA LEU A 33 12.72 -11.03 4.69
C LEU A 33 12.68 -9.71 5.48
N PRO A 34 13.85 -9.11 5.77
CA PRO A 34 13.89 -7.80 6.40
C PRO A 34 13.21 -6.72 5.54
N PRO A 35 12.62 -5.69 6.17
CA PRO A 35 11.91 -4.63 5.46
C PRO A 35 12.81 -3.90 4.45
N GLU A 36 14.11 -3.81 4.71
CA GLU A 36 15.08 -3.12 3.85
C GLU A 36 15.47 -3.93 2.61
N SER A 37 15.04 -5.19 2.52
CA SER A 37 15.32 -6.03 1.36
C SER A 37 14.69 -5.44 0.10
N ALA A 38 15.39 -5.58 -1.03
CA ALA A 38 14.92 -5.03 -2.30
C ALA A 38 13.61 -5.72 -2.72
N THR A 39 13.50 -7.02 -2.44
CA THR A 39 12.29 -7.82 -2.70
C THR A 39 11.11 -7.30 -1.91
N PHE A 40 11.26 -7.02 -0.61
CA PHE A 40 10.15 -6.48 0.20
C PHE A 40 9.67 -5.12 -0.33
N ARG A 41 10.60 -4.23 -0.69
CA ARG A 41 10.26 -2.93 -1.29
C ARG A 41 9.56 -3.07 -2.64
N ALA A 42 10.01 -3.99 -3.50
CA ALA A 42 9.39 -4.24 -4.80
C ALA A 42 7.95 -4.77 -4.68
N LEU A 43 7.63 -5.49 -3.59
CA LEU A 43 6.28 -5.97 -3.28
C LEU A 43 5.37 -4.91 -2.62
N GLY A 44 5.80 -3.65 -2.55
CA GLY A 44 5.02 -2.55 -1.98
C GLY A 44 5.25 -2.33 -0.48
N GLY A 45 6.26 -2.99 0.10
CA GLY A 45 6.73 -2.67 1.45
C GLY A 45 7.34 -1.27 1.51
N ASP A 46 7.09 -0.55 2.61
CA ASP A 46 7.65 0.80 2.81
C ASP A 46 9.17 0.80 3.02
N GLY A 47 9.73 -0.35 3.43
CA GLY A 47 11.14 -0.54 3.68
C GLY A 47 11.69 0.21 4.88
N TRP A 48 10.79 0.60 5.79
CA TRP A 48 11.11 1.25 7.04
C TRP A 48 11.26 0.21 8.16
N THR A 49 12.31 0.39 8.94
CA THR A 49 12.51 -0.33 10.20
C THR A 49 11.88 0.42 11.35
N LEU A 50 11.78 -0.23 12.51
CA LEU A 50 11.45 0.44 13.76
C LEU A 50 12.31 1.68 14.02
N GLY A 51 13.61 1.61 13.73
CA GLY A 51 14.52 2.75 13.89
C GLY A 51 14.12 3.96 13.05
N HIS A 52 13.72 3.75 11.79
CA HIS A 52 13.23 4.83 10.92
C HIS A 52 11.94 5.47 11.46
N TYR A 53 11.02 4.64 11.97
CA TYR A 53 9.79 5.15 12.60
C TYR A 53 10.08 6.00 13.83
N LEU A 54 10.95 5.52 14.73
CA LEU A 54 11.35 6.25 15.92
C LEU A 54 12.07 7.57 15.58
N GLN A 55 12.89 7.58 14.53
CA GLN A 55 13.52 8.80 14.03
C GLN A 55 12.50 9.79 13.49
N ALA A 56 11.50 9.33 12.74
CA ALA A 56 10.42 10.19 12.26
C ALA A 56 9.58 10.76 13.41
N ASP A 57 9.28 9.94 14.42
CA ASP A 57 8.57 10.37 15.62
C ASP A 57 9.39 11.39 16.41
N LEU A 58 10.72 11.23 16.48
CA LEU A 58 11.61 12.21 17.11
C LEU A 58 11.61 13.54 16.35
N VAL A 59 11.73 13.52 15.02
CA VAL A 59 11.65 14.74 14.19
C VAL A 59 10.31 15.43 14.40
N HIS A 60 9.23 14.67 14.48
CA HIS A 60 7.90 15.20 14.77
C HIS A 60 7.81 15.83 16.15
N ALA A 61 8.31 15.16 17.19
CA ALA A 61 8.33 15.69 18.55
C ALA A 61 9.16 16.98 18.67
N MET A 62 10.26 17.08 17.93
CA MET A 62 11.18 18.23 17.98
C MET A 62 10.71 19.43 17.16
N THR A 63 10.08 19.20 16.00
CA THR A 63 9.73 20.28 15.05
C THR A 63 8.24 20.59 15.01
N GLY A 64 7.40 19.70 15.57
CA GLY A 64 5.95 19.72 15.42
C GLY A 64 5.45 19.31 14.02
N GLN A 65 6.35 19.07 13.06
CA GLN A 65 6.01 18.70 11.68
C GLN A 65 6.28 17.22 11.44
N ALA A 66 5.40 16.55 10.69
CA ALA A 66 5.64 15.15 10.35
C ALA A 66 6.86 15.01 9.42
N HIS A 67 7.62 13.92 9.58
CA HIS A 67 8.77 13.67 8.71
C HIS A 67 8.31 13.48 7.25
N PRO A 68 8.86 14.21 6.26
CA PRO A 68 8.36 14.17 4.88
C PRO A 68 8.34 12.78 4.23
N ALA A 69 9.30 11.93 4.61
CA ALA A 69 9.41 10.57 4.08
C ALA A 69 8.58 9.52 4.85
N ASP A 70 7.80 9.90 5.88
CA ASP A 70 7.04 8.95 6.69
C ASP A 70 5.95 8.23 5.86
N PRO A 71 6.03 6.89 5.71
CA PRO A 71 5.07 6.11 4.96
C PRO A 71 3.65 6.21 5.53
N ARG A 72 3.48 6.46 6.83
CA ARG A 72 2.17 6.60 7.48
C ARG A 72 1.41 7.81 6.94
N ILE A 73 2.10 8.92 6.68
CA ILE A 73 1.50 10.14 6.14
C ILE A 73 1.03 9.90 4.72
N LYS A 74 1.90 9.34 3.87
CA LYS A 74 1.54 9.00 2.49
C LYS A 74 0.33 8.06 2.43
N ARG A 75 0.31 7.01 3.27
CA ARG A 75 -0.84 6.08 3.38
C ARG A 75 -2.13 6.82 3.78
N ALA A 76 -2.06 7.70 4.77
CA ALA A 76 -3.23 8.48 5.21
C ALA A 76 -3.74 9.42 4.10
N GLU A 77 -2.85 10.04 3.33
CA GLU A 77 -3.21 10.87 2.17
C GLU A 77 -3.84 10.04 1.05
N ASP A 78 -3.26 8.88 0.73
CA ASP A 78 -3.80 7.93 -0.24
C ASP A 78 -5.22 7.49 0.13
N GLU A 79 -5.43 7.11 1.40
CA GLU A 79 -6.75 6.75 1.90
C GLU A 79 -7.75 7.91 1.83
N LYS A 80 -7.33 9.12 2.20
CA LYS A 80 -8.19 10.30 2.12
C LYS A 80 -8.59 10.59 0.67
N ARG A 81 -7.64 10.49 -0.28
CA ARG A 81 -7.90 10.63 -1.71
C ARG A 81 -8.89 9.56 -2.21
N ALA A 82 -8.71 8.31 -1.80
CA ALA A 82 -9.62 7.23 -2.17
C ALA A 82 -11.06 7.47 -1.65
N ARG A 83 -11.21 7.90 -0.39
CA ARG A 83 -12.52 8.22 0.21
C ARG A 83 -13.23 9.36 -0.51
N LEU A 84 -12.49 10.42 -0.87
CA LEU A 84 -13.04 11.54 -1.64
C LEU A 84 -13.51 11.11 -3.03
N ALA A 85 -12.69 10.32 -3.74
CA ALA A 85 -13.05 9.78 -5.05
C ALA A 85 -14.30 8.90 -4.97
N GLU A 86 -14.44 8.09 -3.92
CA GLU A 86 -15.63 7.27 -3.73
C GLU A 86 -16.87 8.12 -3.44
N ALA A 87 -16.76 9.13 -2.58
CA ALA A 87 -17.86 10.05 -2.29
C ALA A 87 -18.33 10.79 -3.54
N GLN A 88 -17.41 11.21 -4.40
CA GLN A 88 -17.72 11.85 -5.69
C GLN A 88 -18.49 10.89 -6.61
N ARG A 89 -18.02 9.65 -6.78
CA ARG A 89 -18.73 8.63 -7.59
C ARG A 89 -20.13 8.36 -7.07
N ARG A 90 -20.32 8.32 -5.74
CA ARG A 90 -21.65 8.14 -5.12
C ARG A 90 -22.56 9.35 -5.36
N ALA A 91 -22.02 10.57 -5.29
CA ALA A 91 -22.77 11.79 -5.58
C ALA A 91 -23.19 11.88 -7.05
N GLU A 92 -22.30 11.51 -7.97
CA GLU A 92 -22.55 11.47 -9.41
C GLU A 92 -23.65 10.46 -9.75
N LYS A 93 -23.57 9.22 -9.22
CA LYS A 93 -24.64 8.22 -9.37
C LYS A 93 -25.99 8.73 -8.86
N ARG A 94 -26.02 9.41 -7.71
CA ARG A 94 -27.25 10.00 -7.17
C ARG A 94 -27.81 11.10 -8.07
N ARG A 95 -26.96 11.96 -8.64
CA ARG A 95 -27.37 12.99 -9.61
C ARG A 95 -27.98 12.37 -10.87
N HIS A 96 -27.35 11.33 -11.43
CA HIS A 96 -27.89 10.63 -12.59
C HIS A 96 -29.23 9.95 -12.31
N ALA A 97 -29.40 9.33 -11.13
CA ALA A 97 -30.67 8.72 -10.74
C ALA A 97 -31.80 9.76 -10.62
N LEU A 98 -31.53 10.90 -9.98
CA LEU A 98 -32.50 12.00 -9.83
C LEU A 98 -32.85 12.67 -11.16
N GLY A 99 -31.88 12.80 -12.07
CA GLY A 99 -32.11 13.32 -13.43
C GLY A 99 -32.89 12.36 -14.31
N ALA A 100 -32.72 11.04 -14.11
CA ALA A 100 -33.47 10.02 -14.85
C ALA A 100 -34.92 9.84 -14.36
N SER A 101 -35.22 10.18 -13.10
CA SER A 101 -36.59 10.15 -12.55
C SER A 101 -37.41 11.41 -12.84
N ALA A 102 -36.88 12.38 -13.59
CA ALA A 102 -37.55 13.63 -13.94
C ALA A 102 -37.82 13.77 -15.45
N PRO A 103 -38.66 12.91 -16.03
CA PRO A 103 -39.55 13.39 -17.07
C PRO A 103 -40.96 12.78 -16.94
N GLU A 104 -41.99 13.61 -16.68
CA GLU A 104 -43.36 13.46 -17.20
C GLU A 104 -44.42 14.42 -16.58
N GLU A 105 -44.07 15.37 -15.71
CA GLU A 105 -45.11 16.21 -15.07
C GLU A 105 -45.43 17.54 -15.79
N GLN A 106 -45.28 17.62 -17.13
CA GLN A 106 -45.69 18.80 -17.91
C GLN A 106 -46.31 18.40 -19.26
N ALA A 107 -47.49 17.80 -19.22
CA ALA A 107 -48.39 17.79 -20.39
C ALA A 107 -49.86 17.77 -19.96
N GLY A 108 -50.42 18.96 -19.71
CA GLY A 108 -51.86 19.21 -19.70
C GLY A 108 -52.17 20.67 -19.33
N PRO A 109 -53.32 21.26 -19.71
CA PRO A 109 -54.33 20.88 -20.70
C PRO A 109 -54.60 21.99 -21.76
N ARG A 110 -55.33 21.69 -22.84
CA ARG A 110 -56.04 22.67 -23.67
C ARG A 110 -57.44 22.20 -23.98
#